data_AF-M0E3Z4-F1
#
_entry.id   AF-M0E3Z4-F1
#
_cell.length_a   1.000
_cell.length_b   1.000
_cell.length_c   1.000
_cell.angle_alpha   90.00
_cell.angle_beta   90.00
_cell.angle_gamma   90.00
#
_symmetry.space_group_name_H-M   'P 1'
#
loop_
_entity.id
_entity.type
_entity.pdbx_description
1 polymer ?
#
loop_
_entity_poly.entity_id
_entity_poly.type
_entity_poly.pdbx_seq_one_letter_code
_entity_poly.pdbx_strand_id
1 'polypeptide(L)'
;MKVYPKIPRYDHPVVPESFFDAEDLVVLEKFDGSSFRFTLFDERYASSYPDPVATAAAGDGSLVFGTRRSIMGSHRDDLEEIDGALHRAVRCLRDGIDVEALRQVHDEHGGPLIVYAENLVYSTLDYGYTDQSLPALVGFDILPYAAID
;
A
#
# COMPACT_ATOMS: atom_id res chain seq x y z
N MET A 1 -0.24 7.54 -7.80
CA MET A 1 0.57 6.64 -6.96
C MET A 1 1.07 5.49 -7.81
N LYS A 2 2.36 5.15 -7.72
CA LYS A 2 2.99 4.17 -8.61
C LYS A 2 2.46 2.76 -8.34
N VAL A 3 2.25 1.99 -9.40
CA VAL A 3 1.69 0.63 -9.34
C VAL A 3 2.81 -0.33 -8.91
N TYR A 4 2.47 -1.32 -8.07
CA TYR A 4 3.43 -2.34 -7.65
C TYR A 4 3.92 -3.15 -8.87
N PRO A 5 5.23 -3.48 -8.95
CA PRO A 5 5.77 -4.30 -10.03
C PRO A 5 5.05 -5.64 -10.19
N LYS A 6 5.01 -6.15 -11.42
CA LYS A 6 4.46 -7.50 -11.66
C LYS A 6 5.46 -8.54 -11.14
N ILE A 7 5.01 -9.41 -10.24
CA ILE A 7 5.79 -10.56 -9.79
C ILE A 7 5.67 -11.68 -10.85
N PRO A 8 6.77 -12.14 -11.45
CA PRO A 8 6.74 -13.29 -12.36
C PRO A 8 6.40 -14.57 -11.60
N ARG A 9 5.87 -15.57 -12.31
CA ARG A 9 5.75 -16.92 -11.74
C ARG A 9 7.16 -17.49 -11.51
N TYR A 10 7.27 -18.39 -10.54
CA TYR A 10 8.53 -19.04 -10.19
C TYR A 10 9.16 -19.81 -11.39
N ASP A 11 8.33 -20.29 -12.32
CA ASP A 11 8.71 -21.03 -13.53
C ASP A 11 8.88 -20.14 -14.77
N HIS A 12 8.80 -18.81 -14.62
CA HIS A 12 8.91 -17.89 -15.74
C HIS A 12 10.37 -17.77 -16.22
N PRO A 13 10.67 -17.77 -17.54
CA PRO A 13 12.06 -17.71 -18.07
C PRO A 13 12.89 -16.48 -17.68
N VAL A 14 12.26 -15.46 -17.09
CA VAL A 14 12.94 -14.25 -16.60
C VAL A 14 13.53 -14.45 -15.20
N VAL A 15 13.08 -15.47 -14.48
CA VAL A 15 13.55 -15.82 -13.14
C VAL A 15 14.68 -16.84 -13.34
N PRO A 16 15.95 -16.47 -13.06
CA PRO A 16 17.04 -17.43 -13.15
C PRO A 16 16.89 -18.48 -12.04
N GLU A 17 17.24 -19.74 -12.32
CA GLU A 17 17.19 -20.81 -11.29
C GLU A 17 18.03 -20.44 -10.05
N SER A 18 19.16 -19.76 -10.26
CA SER A 18 20.04 -19.28 -9.19
C SER A 18 19.41 -18.25 -8.25
N PHE A 19 18.23 -17.70 -8.59
CA PHE A 19 17.46 -16.85 -7.68
C PHE A 19 17.07 -17.61 -6.41
N PHE A 20 16.76 -18.90 -6.52
CA PHE A 20 16.32 -19.73 -5.41
C PHE A 20 17.48 -20.27 -4.56
N ASP A 21 18.73 -20.03 -4.97
CA ASP A 21 19.93 -20.36 -4.20
C ASP A 21 20.31 -19.25 -3.20
N ALA A 22 19.57 -18.14 -3.18
CA ALA A 22 19.81 -17.01 -2.26
C ALA A 22 19.58 -17.42 -0.80
N GLU A 23 20.55 -17.07 0.07
CA GLU A 23 20.50 -17.43 1.50
C GLU A 23 19.48 -16.61 2.30
N ASP A 24 19.03 -15.47 1.76
CA ASP A 24 18.15 -14.48 2.39
C ASP A 24 16.72 -14.47 1.81
N LEU A 25 16.34 -15.51 1.09
CA LEU A 25 15.00 -15.61 0.51
C LEU A 25 13.94 -15.85 1.59
N VAL A 26 12.93 -14.97 1.61
CA VAL A 26 11.77 -15.09 2.50
C VAL A 26 10.53 -15.46 1.68
N VAL A 27 9.79 -16.46 2.16
CA VAL A 27 8.49 -16.84 1.60
C VAL A 27 7.40 -16.20 2.45
N LEU A 28 6.55 -15.41 1.80
CA LEU A 28 5.38 -14.79 2.41
C LEU A 28 4.11 -15.37 1.79
N GLU A 29 3.05 -15.46 2.59
CA GLU A 29 1.73 -15.81 2.07
C GLU A 29 1.27 -14.75 1.07
N LYS A 30 0.85 -15.19 -0.10
CA LYS A 30 0.17 -14.34 -1.06
C LYS A 30 -1.32 -14.31 -0.74
N PHE A 31 -1.72 -13.33 0.05
CA PHE A 31 -3.13 -13.11 0.37
C PHE A 31 -4.01 -12.92 -0.88
N ASP A 32 -5.25 -13.36 -0.74
CA ASP A 32 -6.34 -13.24 -1.71
C ASP A 32 -7.35 -12.22 -1.18
N GLY A 33 -7.06 -10.95 -1.44
CA GLY A 33 -7.95 -9.84 -1.13
C GLY A 33 -7.98 -8.88 -2.30
N SER A 34 -7.87 -7.59 -2.01
CA SER A 34 -7.77 -6.55 -3.01
C SER A 34 -6.49 -5.74 -2.82
N SER A 35 -5.73 -5.57 -3.89
CA SER A 35 -4.50 -4.77 -3.87
C SER A 35 -4.81 -3.33 -3.41
N PHE A 36 -4.10 -2.93 -2.36
CA PHE A 36 -4.20 -1.63 -1.71
C PHE A 36 -2.81 -0.98 -1.65
N ARG A 37 -2.78 0.34 -1.70
CA ARG A 37 -1.55 1.10 -1.49
C ARG A 37 -1.89 2.45 -0.91
N PHE A 38 -0.96 2.98 -0.13
CA PHE A 38 -1.09 4.33 0.40
C PHE A 38 0.28 5.00 0.53
N THR A 39 0.26 6.32 0.63
CA THR A 39 1.43 7.16 0.85
C THR A 39 1.03 8.20 1.88
N LEU A 40 1.97 8.57 2.73
CA LEU A 40 1.88 9.85 3.41
C LEU A 40 2.15 10.96 2.39
N PHE A 41 1.28 11.96 2.33
CA PHE A 41 1.55 13.21 1.65
C PHE A 41 2.28 14.16 2.60
N ASP A 42 3.45 14.60 2.17
CA ASP A 42 4.37 15.45 2.92
C ASP A 42 4.73 16.64 2.01
N GLU A 43 4.27 17.84 2.37
CA GLU A 43 4.44 19.04 1.55
C GLU A 43 5.91 19.37 1.27
N ARG A 44 6.85 18.95 2.16
CA ARG A 44 8.30 19.11 1.94
C ARG A 44 8.76 18.46 0.64
N TYR A 45 8.09 17.39 0.21
CA TYR A 45 8.38 16.61 -0.99
C TYR A 45 7.32 16.76 -2.08
N ALA A 46 6.50 17.82 -2.07
CA ALA A 46 5.37 18.00 -2.99
C ALA A 46 5.70 17.72 -4.47
N SER A 47 6.89 18.14 -4.94
CA SER A 47 7.36 17.94 -6.32
C SER A 47 7.67 16.48 -6.69
N SER A 48 7.78 15.59 -5.71
CA SER A 48 8.08 14.17 -5.90
C SER A 48 6.83 13.32 -6.10
N TYR A 49 5.64 13.86 -5.76
CA TYR A 49 4.39 13.15 -5.93
C TYR A 49 3.81 13.39 -7.33
N PRO A 50 3.20 12.37 -7.96
CA PRO A 50 2.37 12.58 -9.14
C PRO A 50 1.16 13.47 -8.82
N ASP A 51 0.74 14.34 -9.76
CA ASP A 51 -0.40 15.26 -9.57
C ASP A 51 -1.65 14.61 -8.97
N PRO A 52 -2.07 13.39 -9.38
CA PRO A 52 -3.25 12.77 -8.78
C PRO A 52 -3.14 12.51 -7.27
N VAL A 53 -1.91 12.33 -6.74
CA VAL A 53 -1.68 12.17 -5.30
C VAL A 53 -1.81 13.52 -4.60
N ALA A 54 -1.18 14.57 -5.14
CA ALA A 54 -1.26 15.91 -4.57
C ALA A 54 -2.69 16.45 -4.59
N THR A 55 -3.45 16.19 -5.66
CA THR A 55 -4.87 16.58 -5.77
C THR A 55 -5.77 15.85 -4.78
N ALA A 56 -5.50 14.56 -4.52
CA ALA A 56 -6.28 13.77 -3.58
C ALA A 56 -5.88 14.02 -2.12
N ALA A 57 -4.75 14.68 -1.87
CA ALA A 57 -4.32 15.01 -0.51
C ALA A 57 -5.22 16.10 0.09
N ALA A 58 -5.79 15.82 1.26
CA ALA A 58 -6.53 16.79 2.05
C ALA A 58 -5.58 17.61 2.95
N GLY A 59 -4.54 18.19 2.34
CA GLY A 59 -3.45 18.94 2.99
C GLY A 59 -2.32 18.06 3.54
N ASP A 60 -1.29 18.71 4.09
CA ASP A 60 -0.13 18.03 4.69
C ASP A 60 -0.52 16.96 5.74
N GLY A 61 0.28 15.90 5.78
CA GLY A 61 0.06 14.75 6.66
C GLY A 61 -1.11 13.85 6.24
N SER A 62 -1.65 14.03 5.04
CA SER A 62 -2.73 13.17 4.52
C SER A 62 -2.20 11.82 4.07
N LEU A 63 -2.73 10.73 4.60
CA LEU A 63 -2.57 9.41 3.97
C LEU A 63 -3.47 9.33 2.73
N VAL A 64 -2.88 9.41 1.55
CA VAL A 64 -3.58 9.22 0.26
C VAL A 64 -3.53 7.75 -0.07
N PHE A 65 -4.66 7.17 -0.50
CA PHE A 65 -4.77 5.73 -0.75
C PHE A 65 -5.38 5.40 -2.11
N GLY A 66 -5.13 4.17 -2.56
CA GLY A 66 -5.58 3.70 -3.86
C GLY A 66 -5.68 2.19 -3.94
N THR A 67 -6.44 1.73 -4.93
CA THR A 67 -6.42 0.32 -5.36
C THR A 67 -5.35 0.13 -6.42
N ARG A 68 -5.20 -1.09 -6.98
CA ARG A 68 -4.33 -1.33 -8.14
C ARG A 68 -4.50 -0.30 -9.26
N ARG A 69 -5.72 0.13 -9.58
CA ARG A 69 -6.03 0.91 -10.79
C ARG A 69 -6.08 2.42 -10.58
N SER A 70 -6.46 2.88 -9.40
CA SER A 70 -6.83 4.28 -9.17
C SER A 70 -6.42 4.74 -7.78
N ILE A 71 -6.23 6.05 -7.64
CA ILE A 71 -6.29 6.72 -6.35
C ILE A 71 -7.76 6.84 -5.97
N MET A 72 -8.08 6.52 -4.73
CA MET A 72 -9.45 6.49 -4.23
C MET A 72 -9.77 7.70 -3.35
N GLY A 73 -8.76 8.32 -2.72
CA GLY A 73 -8.94 9.52 -1.90
C GLY A 73 -7.89 9.64 -0.82
N SER A 74 -8.22 10.45 0.19
CA SER A 74 -7.48 10.63 1.43
C SER A 74 -8.20 9.93 2.58
N HIS A 75 -7.45 9.43 3.56
CA HIS A 75 -8.03 8.90 4.79
C HIS A 75 -8.95 9.90 5.51
N ARG A 76 -8.84 11.21 5.21
CA ARG A 76 -9.67 12.28 5.79
C ARG A 76 -11.02 12.46 5.10
N ASP A 77 -11.23 11.87 3.91
CA ASP A 77 -12.49 12.02 3.15
C ASP A 77 -13.66 11.37 3.90
N ASP A 78 -14.89 11.82 3.65
CA ASP A 78 -16.06 11.25 4.32
C ASP A 78 -16.20 9.75 3.99
N LEU A 79 -16.41 8.91 5.00
CA LEU A 79 -16.64 7.47 4.76
C LEU A 79 -17.90 7.22 3.94
N GLU A 80 -18.91 8.08 4.03
CA GLU A 80 -20.13 7.94 3.23
C GLU A 80 -19.89 8.13 1.73
N GLU A 81 -18.82 8.85 1.36
CA GLU A 81 -18.41 9.07 -0.04
C GLU A 81 -17.44 7.99 -0.55
N ILE A 82 -16.92 7.15 0.35
CA ILE A 82 -15.99 6.06 0.04
C ILE A 82 -16.74 4.75 -0.15
N ASP A 83 -16.32 3.94 -1.12
CA ASP A 83 -16.82 2.57 -1.31
C ASP A 83 -16.76 1.77 0.00
N GLY A 84 -17.88 1.16 0.38
CA GLY A 84 -18.02 0.33 1.59
C GLY A 84 -16.95 -0.76 1.73
N ALA A 85 -16.46 -1.31 0.61
CA ALA A 85 -15.39 -2.30 0.61
C ALA A 85 -14.04 -1.77 1.12
N LEU A 86 -13.87 -0.44 1.17
CA LEU A 86 -12.64 0.23 1.64
C LEU A 86 -12.79 0.80 3.05
N HIS A 87 -13.98 0.81 3.65
CA HIS A 87 -14.23 1.42 4.97
C HIS A 87 -13.30 0.89 6.06
N ARG A 88 -13.07 -0.43 6.10
CA ARG A 88 -12.16 -1.04 7.08
C ARG A 88 -10.71 -0.59 6.87
N ALA A 89 -10.26 -0.54 5.61
CA ALA A 89 -8.92 -0.06 5.27
C ALA A 89 -8.75 1.42 5.65
N VAL A 90 -9.74 2.28 5.36
CA VAL A 90 -9.67 3.71 5.69
C VAL A 90 -9.68 3.95 7.20
N ARG A 91 -10.47 3.19 7.97
CA ARG A 91 -10.39 3.23 9.45
C ARG A 91 -9.01 2.79 9.95
N CYS A 92 -8.43 1.75 9.35
CA CYS A 92 -7.05 1.34 9.64
C CYS A 92 -6.04 2.48 9.39
N LEU A 93 -6.20 3.23 8.29
CA LEU A 93 -5.35 4.41 8.03
C LEU A 93 -5.54 5.53 9.06
N ARG A 94 -6.77 5.78 9.52
CA ARG A 94 -7.08 6.81 10.51
C ARG A 94 -6.51 6.50 11.89
N ASP A 95 -6.66 5.25 12.31
CA ASP A 95 -6.50 4.89 13.72
C ASP A 95 -5.26 4.01 13.98
N GLY A 96 -4.71 3.39 12.93
CA GLY A 96 -3.67 2.36 13.05
C GLY A 96 -2.31 2.72 12.43
N ILE A 97 -2.21 3.80 11.68
CA ILE A 97 -0.94 4.21 11.03
C ILE A 97 -0.25 5.31 11.82
N ASP A 98 1.00 5.06 12.20
CA ASP A 98 1.88 6.07 12.76
C ASP A 98 2.46 6.96 11.65
N VAL A 99 1.86 8.15 11.50
CA VAL A 99 2.27 9.13 10.49
C VAL A 99 3.67 9.68 10.77
N GLU A 100 4.07 9.82 12.03
CA GLU A 100 5.39 10.35 12.38
C GLU A 100 6.49 9.34 12.07
N ALA A 101 6.22 8.05 12.28
CA ALA A 101 7.11 6.99 11.81
C ALA A 101 7.32 7.08 10.29
N LEU A 102 6.24 7.22 9.49
CA LEU A 102 6.36 7.37 8.03
C LEU A 102 7.14 8.64 7.63
N ARG A 103 6.95 9.77 8.33
CA ARG A 103 7.75 10.98 8.11
C ARG A 103 9.22 10.75 8.40
N GLN A 104 9.55 10.03 9.46
CA GLN A 104 10.93 9.69 9.78
C GLN A 104 11.55 8.84 8.65
N VAL A 105 10.82 7.85 8.14
CA VAL A 105 11.33 7.04 7.02
C VAL A 105 11.47 7.87 5.73
N HIS A 106 10.62 8.89 5.50
CA HIS A 106 10.84 9.84 4.40
C HIS A 106 12.18 10.56 4.53
N ASP A 107 12.53 10.99 5.74
CA ASP A 107 13.79 11.70 5.99
C ASP A 107 15.01 10.76 5.86
N GLU A 108 14.89 9.51 6.33
CA GLU A 108 15.93 8.48 6.20
C GLU A 108 16.22 8.12 4.73
N HIS A 109 15.19 8.10 3.88
CA HIS A 109 15.32 7.76 2.46
C HIS A 109 15.37 8.99 1.52
N GLY A 110 15.31 10.21 2.08
CA GLY A 110 15.39 11.47 1.33
C GLY A 110 14.23 11.70 0.36
N GLY A 111 13.05 11.14 0.63
CA GLY A 111 11.90 11.28 -0.24
C GLY A 111 10.69 10.44 0.16
N PRO A 112 9.56 10.60 -0.54
CA PRO A 112 8.32 9.93 -0.17
C PRO A 112 8.34 8.45 -0.50
N LEU A 113 7.52 7.68 0.23
CA LEU A 113 7.43 6.23 0.14
C LEU A 113 6.01 5.79 -0.22
N ILE A 114 5.89 4.64 -0.86
CA ILE A 114 4.61 3.97 -1.10
C ILE A 114 4.59 2.69 -0.26
N VAL A 115 3.57 2.55 0.58
CA VAL A 115 3.27 1.30 1.27
C VAL A 115 2.33 0.48 0.41
N TYR A 116 2.70 -0.75 0.13
CA TYR A 116 1.90 -1.74 -0.60
C TYR A 116 1.33 -2.76 0.39
N ALA A 117 0.03 -2.99 0.28
CA ALA A 117 -0.70 -3.86 1.18
C ALA A 117 -1.81 -4.62 0.46
N GLU A 118 -2.27 -5.71 1.07
CA GLU A 118 -3.50 -6.38 0.69
C GLU A 118 -4.64 -5.92 1.61
N ASN A 119 -5.74 -5.41 1.03
CA ASN A 119 -6.99 -5.18 1.75
C ASN A 119 -7.74 -6.50 1.88
N LEU A 120 -7.87 -7.01 3.11
CA LEU A 120 -8.56 -8.27 3.37
C LEU A 120 -10.08 -8.07 3.33
N VAL A 121 -10.63 -8.38 2.16
CA VAL A 121 -12.06 -8.43 1.86
C VAL A 121 -12.39 -9.81 1.32
N TYR A 122 -13.62 -10.27 1.58
CA TYR A 122 -14.08 -11.57 1.12
C TYR A 122 -13.87 -11.73 -0.40
N SER A 123 -13.10 -12.75 -0.78
CA SER A 123 -12.70 -13.04 -2.16
C SER A 123 -12.95 -14.54 -2.44
N THR A 124 -12.00 -15.23 -3.06
CA THR A 124 -12.09 -16.65 -3.40
C THR A 124 -11.78 -17.53 -2.19
N LEU A 125 -10.81 -17.12 -1.37
CA LEU A 125 -10.42 -17.81 -0.16
C LEU A 125 -11.13 -17.23 1.07
N ASP A 126 -11.62 -18.12 1.92
CA ASP A 126 -12.15 -17.75 3.23
C ASP A 126 -11.04 -17.82 4.28
N TYR A 127 -10.67 -16.66 4.79
CA TYR A 127 -9.69 -16.52 5.88
C TYR A 127 -10.36 -16.62 7.26
N GLY A 128 -11.61 -17.07 7.35
CA GLY A 128 -12.40 -17.07 8.58
C GLY A 128 -12.98 -15.69 8.87
N TYR A 129 -13.51 -15.01 7.85
CA TYR A 129 -14.04 -13.64 7.98
C TYR A 129 -15.16 -13.52 9.03
N THR A 130 -15.87 -14.60 9.32
CA THR A 130 -16.92 -14.68 10.35
C THR A 130 -16.43 -15.20 11.70
N ASP A 131 -15.31 -15.92 11.70
CA ASP A 131 -14.89 -16.76 12.83
C ASP A 131 -13.78 -16.11 13.65
N GLN A 132 -13.05 -15.16 13.07
CA GLN A 132 -11.95 -14.46 13.72
C GLN A 132 -11.85 -12.98 13.30
N SER A 133 -11.21 -12.20 14.16
CA SER A 133 -10.86 -10.81 13.83
C SER A 133 -9.62 -10.80 12.94
N LEU A 134 -9.81 -10.47 11.67
CA LEU A 134 -8.73 -10.34 10.69
C LEU A 134 -8.23 -8.89 10.62
N PRO A 135 -6.94 -8.65 10.32
CA PRO A 135 -6.46 -7.29 10.02
C PRO A 135 -7.21 -6.73 8.80
N ALA A 136 -7.37 -5.41 8.74
CA ALA A 136 -7.95 -4.77 7.57
C ALA A 136 -6.97 -4.73 6.39
N LEU A 137 -5.69 -4.46 6.69
CA LEU A 137 -4.61 -4.37 5.73
C LEU A 137 -3.47 -5.30 6.16
N VAL A 138 -2.88 -6.01 5.20
CA VAL A 138 -1.62 -6.73 5.39
C VAL A 138 -0.56 -6.09 4.50
N GLY A 139 0.35 -5.32 5.09
CA GLY A 139 1.48 -4.72 4.38
C GLY A 139 2.48 -5.79 3.92
N PHE A 140 2.98 -5.67 2.70
CA PHE A 140 3.95 -6.63 2.15
C PHE A 140 5.19 -5.97 1.54
N ASP A 141 5.15 -4.69 1.18
CA ASP A 141 6.34 -3.97 0.69
C ASP A 141 6.23 -2.45 0.91
N ILE A 142 7.37 -1.77 0.98
CA ILE A 142 7.48 -0.31 1.07
C ILE A 142 8.60 0.13 0.12
N LEU A 143 8.27 0.98 -0.85
CA LEU A 143 9.24 1.42 -1.85
C LEU A 143 9.29 2.95 -1.96
N PRO A 144 10.48 3.56 -2.07
CA PRO A 144 10.61 4.97 -2.40
C PRO A 144 9.98 5.30 -3.76
N TYR A 145 9.34 6.46 -3.89
CA TYR A 145 8.80 6.89 -5.19
C TYR A 145 9.88 6.94 -6.27
N ALA A 146 11.11 7.28 -5.91
CA ALA A 146 12.25 7.36 -6.83
C ALA A 146 12.73 5.99 -7.34
N ALA A 147 12.37 4.89 -6.66
CA ALA A 147 12.85 3.54 -6.99
C ALA A 147 11.94 2.78 -7.98
N ILE A 148 10.84 3.41 -8.41
CA ILE A 148 9.84 2.78 -9.29
C ILE A 148 9.75 3.63 -10.56
N ASP A 149 10.00 3.07 -11.73
CA ASP A 149 9.90 3.79 -13.00
C ASP A 149 8.43 4.00 -13.45
#